data_AF-A0A7K3MPJ7-F1
#
_entry.id   AF-A0A7K3MPJ7-F1
#
_cell.length_a   1.000
_cell.length_b   1.000
_cell.length_c   1.000
_cell.angle_alpha   90.00
_cell.angle_beta   90.00
_cell.angle_gamma   90.00
#
_symmetry.space_group_name_H-M   'P 1'
#
loop_
_entity.id
_entity.type
_entity.pdbx_description
1 polymer ?
#
loop_
_entity_poly.entity_id
_entity_poly.type
_entity_poly.pdbx_seq_one_letter_code
_entity_poly.pdbx_strand_id
1 'polypeptide(L)'
;MTVKNISLEELERLLKNSRITTNERFLIDSFVYQPLIDYCQDIKFNEVERVHILEEKNIFRYLNVSCIILGVYGKEALEMALSTPPLSDALHELKQQYIGKELEKNTIILMVKMLLALGNRDNQIATPVFEGEMPQKFMSFRNQTAKEWFNNFVDTKLFVLANLYEKVSWEEAKAHLFASIAYQLHHSNPAKYNINANVSINDGLMNIMKKFINEQGGNPSVIYSNSGEVLSKVL
;
A
#
# COMPACT_ATOMS: atom_id res chain seq x y z
N MET A 1 5.58 23.89 3.95
CA MET A 1 6.57 22.83 4.19
C MET A 1 6.58 21.94 2.95
N THR A 2 7.72 21.70 2.31
CA THR A 2 7.77 20.91 1.06
C THR A 2 7.99 19.44 1.41
N VAL A 3 7.08 18.55 1.01
CA VAL A 3 7.27 17.10 1.16
C VAL A 3 8.47 16.69 0.30
N LYS A 4 9.51 16.12 0.92
CA LYS A 4 10.71 15.66 0.22
C LYS A 4 10.65 14.15 0.08
N ASN A 5 10.37 13.66 -1.13
CA ASN A 5 10.36 12.24 -1.44
C ASN A 5 11.80 11.74 -1.65
N ILE A 6 12.05 10.47 -1.35
CA ILE A 6 13.33 9.79 -1.60
C ILE A 6 13.29 8.97 -2.90
N SER A 7 14.46 8.70 -3.49
CA SER A 7 14.58 7.80 -4.65
C SER A 7 14.50 6.33 -4.23
N LEU A 8 14.31 5.42 -5.21
CA LEU A 8 14.35 3.98 -4.97
C LEU A 8 15.72 3.54 -4.42
N GLU A 9 16.82 4.08 -4.96
CA GLU A 9 18.18 3.79 -4.50
C GLU A 9 18.38 4.18 -3.03
N GLU A 10 17.87 5.34 -2.63
CA GLU A 10 17.93 5.82 -1.25
C GLU A 10 17.05 4.97 -0.33
N LEU A 11 15.85 4.59 -0.78
CA LEU A 11 14.97 3.67 -0.07
C LEU A 11 15.67 2.32 0.18
N GLU A 12 16.25 1.71 -0.85
CA GLU A 12 16.97 0.44 -0.72
C GLU A 12 18.17 0.55 0.22
N ARG A 13 18.88 1.68 0.20
CA ARG A 13 19.99 1.95 1.12
C ARG A 13 19.50 2.00 2.57
N LEU A 14 18.43 2.76 2.85
CA LEU A 14 17.83 2.85 4.19
C LEU A 14 17.31 1.50 4.68
N LEU A 15 16.68 0.72 3.79
CA LEU A 15 16.18 -0.61 4.11
C LEU A 15 17.29 -1.65 4.28
N LYS A 16 18.55 -1.40 3.93
CA LYS A 16 19.68 -2.30 4.25
C LYS A 16 20.18 -2.12 5.69
N ASN A 17 19.84 -1.02 6.35
CA ASN A 17 20.26 -0.77 7.73
C ASN A 17 19.69 -1.84 8.69
N SER A 18 20.50 -2.27 9.66
CA SER A 18 20.12 -3.29 10.64
C SER A 18 19.06 -2.79 11.63
N ARG A 19 19.01 -1.48 11.85
CA ARG A 19 17.98 -0.77 12.62
C ARG A 19 17.56 0.47 11.85
N ILE A 20 16.28 0.82 11.95
CA ILE A 20 15.69 1.99 11.29
C ILE A 20 15.33 2.99 12.39
N THR A 21 15.92 4.17 12.33
CA THR A 21 15.62 5.29 13.24
C THR A 21 14.31 5.97 12.86
N THR A 22 13.74 6.79 13.76
CA THR A 22 12.51 7.56 13.49
C THR A 22 12.66 8.51 12.30
N ASN A 23 13.82 9.17 12.13
CA ASN A 23 14.03 10.06 10.98
C ASN A 23 14.11 9.29 9.65
N GLU A 24 14.80 8.14 9.65
CA GLU A 24 14.83 7.27 8.46
C GLU A 24 13.45 6.70 8.16
N ARG A 25 12.66 6.41 9.19
CA ARG A 25 11.27 5.97 9.06
C ARG A 25 10.42 6.99 8.31
N PHE A 26 10.55 8.28 8.63
CA PHE A 26 9.84 9.36 7.91
C PHE A 26 10.26 9.48 6.45
N LEU A 27 11.56 9.31 6.17
CA LEU A 27 12.05 9.29 4.79
C LEU A 27 11.47 8.09 4.02
N ILE A 28 11.46 6.90 4.63
CA ILE A 28 10.87 5.70 4.05
C ILE A 28 9.37 5.89 3.81
N ASP A 29 8.64 6.53 4.73
CA ASP A 29 7.22 6.86 4.55
C ASP A 29 6.95 7.75 3.35
N SER A 30 7.82 8.74 3.15
CA SER A 30 7.70 9.69 2.03
C SER A 30 8.02 9.09 0.66
N PHE A 31 8.44 7.82 0.58
CA PHE A 31 8.66 7.18 -0.70
C PHE A 31 7.35 6.99 -1.46
N VAL A 32 7.30 7.56 -2.67
CA VAL A 32 6.18 7.45 -3.59
C VAL A 32 6.63 6.67 -4.81
N TYR A 33 5.78 5.73 -5.23
CA TYR A 33 5.93 5.09 -6.52
C TYR A 33 5.37 6.01 -7.61
N GLN A 34 5.83 5.84 -8.84
CA GLN A 34 5.37 6.67 -9.95
C GLN A 34 3.83 6.55 -10.12
N PRO A 35 3.09 7.66 -10.24
CA PRO A 35 1.65 7.64 -10.53
C PRO A 35 1.32 6.90 -11.83
N LEU A 36 0.14 6.28 -11.92
CA LEU A 36 -0.30 5.53 -13.10
C LEU A 36 -0.35 6.40 -14.36
N ILE A 37 -0.75 7.67 -14.21
CA ILE A 37 -0.78 8.65 -15.31
C ILE A 37 0.61 8.82 -15.94
N ASP A 38 1.65 8.90 -15.12
CA ASP A 38 3.03 9.11 -15.55
C ASP A 38 3.65 7.81 -16.06
N TYR A 39 3.24 6.67 -15.49
CA TYR A 39 3.69 5.35 -15.92
C TYR A 39 3.16 4.99 -17.32
N CYS A 40 1.93 5.39 -17.65
CA CYS A 40 1.36 5.20 -18.99
C CYS A 40 1.94 6.15 -20.05
N GLN A 41 2.40 7.35 -19.66
CA GLN A 41 3.04 8.37 -20.53
C GLN A 41 2.20 8.94 -21.68
N ASP A 42 0.98 8.44 -21.94
CA ASP A 42 0.17 8.80 -23.09
C ASP A 42 -1.30 9.16 -22.76
N ILE A 43 -1.58 9.52 -21.49
CA ILE A 43 -2.92 9.86 -21.03
C ILE A 43 -3.32 11.26 -21.48
N LYS A 44 -4.50 11.40 -22.10
CA LYS A 44 -5.03 12.70 -22.50
C LYS A 44 -5.58 13.46 -21.30
N PHE A 45 -5.55 14.79 -21.36
CA PHE A 45 -6.05 15.65 -20.28
C PHE A 45 -7.49 15.31 -19.82
N ASN A 46 -8.39 15.00 -20.76
CA ASN A 46 -9.78 14.63 -20.46
C ASN A 46 -9.95 13.20 -19.89
N GLU A 47 -8.89 12.39 -19.90
CA GLU A 47 -8.85 11.03 -19.37
C GLU A 47 -8.21 10.98 -17.97
N VAL A 48 -7.47 12.02 -17.56
CA VAL A 48 -6.69 12.07 -16.31
C VAL A 48 -7.52 11.73 -15.08
N GLU A 49 -8.69 12.36 -14.91
CA GLU A 49 -9.55 12.12 -13.75
C GLU A 49 -9.98 10.65 -13.66
N ARG A 50 -10.32 10.04 -14.80
CA ARG A 50 -10.70 8.63 -14.84
C ARG A 50 -9.53 7.72 -14.45
N VAL A 51 -8.31 8.06 -14.86
CA VAL A 51 -7.10 7.30 -14.48
C VAL A 51 -6.81 7.48 -12.98
N HIS A 52 -6.96 8.68 -12.41
CA HIS A 52 -6.85 8.88 -10.96
C HIS A 52 -7.85 8.03 -10.18
N ILE A 53 -9.12 7.97 -10.61
CA ILE A 53 -10.13 7.12 -9.97
C ILE A 53 -9.74 5.64 -10.01
N LEU A 54 -9.18 5.17 -11.14
CA LEU A 54 -8.70 3.79 -11.27
C LEU A 54 -7.51 3.50 -10.37
N GLU A 55 -6.55 4.43 -10.31
CA GLU A 55 -5.40 4.36 -9.41
C GLU A 55 -5.86 4.30 -7.95
N GLU A 56 -6.69 5.24 -7.51
CA GLU A 56 -7.26 5.30 -6.16
C GLU A 56 -7.98 4.02 -5.77
N LYS A 57 -8.83 3.49 -6.66
CA LYS A 57 -9.56 2.24 -6.42
C LYS A 57 -8.59 1.08 -6.16
N ASN A 58 -7.52 0.97 -6.94
CA ASN A 58 -6.55 -0.12 -6.80
C ASN A 58 -5.63 0.07 -5.59
N ILE A 59 -5.25 1.32 -5.27
CA ILE A 59 -4.56 1.67 -4.02
C ILE A 59 -5.42 1.30 -2.81
N PHE A 60 -6.74 1.56 -2.86
CA PHE A 60 -7.65 1.21 -1.77
C PHE A 60 -7.78 -0.30 -1.58
N ARG A 61 -7.83 -1.07 -2.67
CA ARG A 61 -7.79 -2.54 -2.62
C ARG A 61 -6.52 -3.04 -1.95
N TYR A 62 -5.36 -2.52 -2.34
CA TYR A 62 -4.08 -2.82 -1.69
C TYR A 62 -4.12 -2.50 -0.19
N LEU A 63 -4.59 -1.30 0.17
CA LEU A 63 -4.69 -0.85 1.55
C LEU A 63 -5.58 -1.79 2.38
N ASN A 64 -6.79 -2.08 1.92
CA ASN A 64 -7.75 -2.92 2.64
C ASN A 64 -7.23 -4.33 2.86
N VAL A 65 -6.66 -4.95 1.82
CA VAL A 65 -6.08 -6.29 1.93
C VAL A 65 -4.90 -6.30 2.91
N SER A 66 -4.03 -5.29 2.84
CA SER A 66 -2.92 -5.15 3.77
C SER A 66 -3.41 -4.96 5.21
N CYS A 67 -4.48 -4.19 5.43
CA CYS A 67 -5.11 -4.03 6.73
C CYS A 67 -5.68 -5.35 7.29
N ILE A 68 -6.24 -6.22 6.45
CA ILE A 68 -6.70 -7.56 6.86
C ILE A 68 -5.50 -8.37 7.35
N ILE A 69 -4.44 -8.50 6.54
CA ILE A 69 -3.28 -9.34 6.83
C ILE A 69 -2.47 -8.82 8.02
N LEU A 70 -2.42 -7.51 8.22
CA LEU A 70 -1.82 -6.90 9.42
C LEU A 70 -2.74 -6.96 10.65
N GLY A 71 -3.94 -7.53 10.55
CA GLY A 71 -4.88 -7.65 11.67
C GLY A 71 -5.45 -6.32 12.15
N VAL A 72 -5.46 -5.28 11.31
CA VAL A 72 -5.95 -3.94 11.65
C VAL A 72 -7.46 -3.95 11.90
N TYR A 73 -8.21 -4.76 11.13
CA TYR A 73 -9.65 -4.94 11.34
C TYR A 73 -10.00 -5.90 12.49
N GLY A 74 -9.00 -6.34 13.26
CA GLY A 74 -9.17 -7.29 14.37
C GLY A 74 -8.80 -8.72 14.01
N LYS A 75 -8.65 -9.53 15.07
CA LYS A 75 -8.17 -10.92 14.98
C LYS A 75 -9.10 -11.82 14.17
N GLU A 76 -10.41 -11.63 14.31
CA GLU A 76 -11.43 -12.45 13.63
C GLU A 76 -11.33 -12.32 12.11
N ALA A 77 -11.18 -11.10 11.59
CA ALA A 77 -11.01 -10.85 10.15
C ALA A 77 -9.71 -11.47 9.61
N LEU A 78 -8.63 -11.36 10.37
CA LEU A 78 -7.35 -11.98 10.02
C LEU A 78 -7.45 -13.52 10.02
N GLU A 79 -8.02 -14.11 11.07
CA GLU A 79 -8.22 -15.56 11.19
C GLU A 79 -9.07 -16.08 10.05
N MET A 80 -10.18 -15.42 9.74
CA MET A 80 -11.06 -15.78 8.62
C MET A 80 -10.32 -15.76 7.29
N ALA A 81 -9.50 -14.73 7.02
CA ALA A 81 -8.72 -14.66 5.80
C ALA A 81 -7.69 -15.81 5.70
N LEU A 82 -6.97 -16.08 6.80
CA LEU A 82 -5.93 -17.10 6.84
C LEU A 82 -6.47 -18.54 6.93
N SER A 83 -7.72 -18.74 7.34
CA SER A 83 -8.36 -20.06 7.41
C SER A 83 -9.13 -20.43 6.14
N THR A 84 -9.23 -19.52 5.17
CA THR A 84 -10.03 -19.73 3.96
C THR A 84 -9.13 -20.17 2.79
N PRO A 85 -9.43 -21.28 2.10
CA PRO A 85 -8.71 -21.67 0.88
C PRO A 85 -8.83 -20.60 -0.22
N PRO A 86 -7.78 -20.35 -1.03
CA PRO A 86 -6.50 -21.05 -1.06
C PRO A 86 -5.44 -20.53 -0.06
N LEU A 87 -5.75 -19.49 0.74
CA LEU A 87 -4.78 -18.88 1.65
C LEU A 87 -4.33 -19.82 2.76
N SER A 88 -5.24 -20.63 3.30
CA SER A 88 -4.93 -21.61 4.34
C SER A 88 -3.84 -22.60 3.92
N ASP A 89 -3.90 -23.04 2.66
CA ASP A 89 -3.01 -24.05 2.11
C ASP A 89 -1.62 -23.45 1.89
N ALA A 90 -1.55 -22.26 1.30
CA ALA A 90 -0.30 -21.54 1.11
C ALA A 90 0.35 -21.14 2.45
N LEU A 91 -0.45 -20.76 3.46
CA LEU A 91 0.08 -20.48 4.80
C LEU A 91 0.69 -21.73 5.44
N HIS A 92 0.06 -22.88 5.25
CA HIS A 92 0.60 -24.15 5.73
C HIS A 92 1.94 -24.48 5.06
N GLU A 93 2.04 -24.32 3.74
CA GLU A 93 3.30 -24.50 2.99
C GLU A 93 4.40 -23.53 3.45
N LEU A 94 4.07 -22.24 3.65
CA LEU A 94 5.01 -21.26 4.18
C LEU A 94 5.55 -21.65 5.56
N LYS A 95 4.69 -22.15 6.45
CA LYS A 95 5.09 -22.61 7.79
C LYS A 95 6.01 -23.82 7.78
N GLN A 96 6.00 -24.61 6.70
CA GLN A 96 6.95 -25.72 6.52
C GLN A 96 8.32 -25.25 6.03
N GLN A 97 8.37 -24.13 5.30
CA GLN A 97 9.60 -23.61 4.69
C GLN A 97 10.32 -22.60 5.57
N TYR A 98 9.59 -21.78 6.32
CA TYR A 98 10.12 -20.64 7.05
C TYR A 98 9.71 -20.65 8.51
N ILE A 99 10.53 -20.04 9.35
CA ILE A 99 10.29 -19.90 10.80
C ILE A 99 10.57 -18.47 11.27
N GLY A 100 10.02 -18.11 12.44
CA GLY A 100 10.28 -16.83 13.08
C GLY A 100 9.93 -15.62 12.20
N LYS A 101 10.81 -14.61 12.18
CA LYS A 101 10.58 -13.36 11.44
C LYS A 101 10.50 -13.52 9.92
N GLU A 102 11.22 -14.50 9.38
CA GLU A 102 11.19 -14.78 7.95
C GLU A 102 9.83 -15.32 7.51
N LEU A 103 9.20 -16.16 8.35
CA LEU A 103 7.83 -16.60 8.14
C LEU A 103 6.84 -15.43 8.16
N GLU A 104 6.96 -14.52 9.13
CA GLU A 104 6.07 -13.35 9.24
C GLU A 104 6.18 -12.44 8.01
N LYS A 105 7.41 -12.13 7.60
CA LYS A 105 7.71 -11.34 6.39
C LYS A 105 7.08 -11.96 5.14
N ASN A 106 7.33 -13.25 4.91
CA ASN A 106 6.79 -13.96 3.76
C ASN A 106 5.27 -14.10 3.82
N THR A 107 4.69 -14.20 5.02
CA THR A 107 3.24 -14.21 5.22
C THR A 107 2.62 -12.89 4.77
N ILE A 108 3.19 -11.74 5.18
CA ILE A 108 2.70 -10.41 4.74
C ILE A 108 2.73 -10.31 3.21
N ILE A 109 3.86 -10.65 2.60
CA ILE A 109 4.03 -10.53 1.15
C ILE A 109 3.07 -11.45 0.41
N LEU A 110 3.07 -12.75 0.73
CA LEU A 110 2.33 -13.74 -0.04
C LEU A 110 0.81 -13.61 0.18
N MET A 111 0.36 -13.45 1.43
CA MET A 111 -1.08 -13.43 1.72
C MET A 111 -1.75 -12.18 1.14
N VAL A 112 -1.08 -11.02 1.16
CA VAL A 112 -1.62 -9.81 0.52
C VAL A 112 -1.73 -10.01 -0.99
N LYS A 113 -0.68 -10.54 -1.63
CA LYS A 113 -0.70 -10.83 -3.07
C LYS A 113 -1.80 -11.83 -3.44
N MET A 114 -1.98 -12.90 -2.65
CA MET A 114 -3.01 -13.90 -2.89
C MET A 114 -4.41 -13.32 -2.80
N LEU A 115 -4.70 -12.49 -1.78
CA LEU A 115 -5.98 -11.80 -1.66
C LEU A 115 -6.24 -10.84 -2.83
N LEU A 116 -5.21 -10.12 -3.31
CA LEU A 116 -5.30 -9.25 -4.48
C LEU A 116 -5.43 -10.03 -5.81
N ALA A 117 -5.09 -11.31 -5.81
CA ALA A 117 -5.20 -12.21 -6.96
C ALA A 117 -6.51 -13.02 -6.97
N LEU A 118 -7.30 -12.98 -5.89
CA LEU A 118 -8.56 -13.74 -5.80
C LEU A 118 -9.47 -13.43 -6.99
N GLY A 119 -9.97 -14.49 -7.63
CA GLY A 119 -10.79 -14.42 -8.84
C GLY A 119 -10.01 -14.65 -10.14
N ASN A 120 -8.67 -14.64 -10.12
CA ASN A 120 -7.85 -15.04 -11.25
C ASN A 120 -7.57 -16.55 -11.19
N ARG A 121 -8.31 -17.33 -11.99
CA ARG A 121 -8.24 -18.80 -11.98
C ARG A 121 -7.02 -19.37 -12.71
N ASP A 122 -6.32 -18.54 -13.48
CA ASP A 122 -5.31 -19.01 -14.43
C ASP A 122 -3.87 -18.91 -13.91
N ASN A 123 -3.65 -18.29 -12.75
CA ASN A 123 -2.30 -18.00 -12.28
C ASN A 123 -1.85 -18.92 -11.13
N GLN A 124 -0.82 -19.72 -11.41
CA GLN A 124 -0.04 -20.47 -10.40
C GLN A 124 0.79 -19.55 -9.48
N ILE A 125 0.90 -18.25 -9.83
CA ILE A 125 1.66 -17.24 -9.10
C ILE A 125 0.68 -16.17 -8.61
N ALA A 126 0.69 -15.87 -7.30
CA ALA A 126 -0.13 -14.82 -6.67
C ALA A 126 0.21 -13.43 -7.25
N THR A 127 -0.31 -13.14 -8.44
CA THR A 127 -0.09 -11.89 -9.18
C THR A 127 -1.29 -11.00 -8.92
N PRO A 128 -1.11 -9.83 -8.28
CA PRO A 128 -2.17 -8.88 -8.01
C PRO A 128 -2.93 -8.51 -9.29
N VAL A 129 -4.27 -8.56 -9.23
CA VAL A 129 -5.12 -8.19 -10.37
C VAL A 129 -5.44 -6.70 -10.29
N PHE A 130 -5.08 -5.94 -11.33
CA PHE A 130 -5.58 -4.58 -11.50
C PHE A 130 -7.07 -4.60 -11.87
N GLU A 131 -7.88 -3.82 -11.16
CA GLU A 131 -9.31 -3.70 -11.42
C GLU A 131 -9.67 -2.44 -12.19
N GLY A 132 -10.46 -2.62 -13.26
CA GLY A 132 -11.00 -1.56 -14.09
C GLY A 132 -10.35 -1.52 -15.48
N GLU A 133 -10.89 -0.64 -16.33
CA GLU A 133 -10.48 -0.52 -17.73
C GLU A 133 -9.97 0.89 -18.04
N MET A 134 -8.73 0.94 -18.55
CA MET A 134 -8.08 2.17 -19.00
C MET A 134 -8.82 2.79 -20.21
N PRO A 135 -8.88 4.13 -20.31
CA PRO A 135 -9.55 4.82 -21.42
C PRO A 135 -8.84 4.66 -22.79
N GLN A 136 -9.67 4.63 -23.86
CA GLN A 136 -9.54 4.39 -25.33
C GLN A 136 -8.20 4.28 -26.14
N LYS A 137 -8.40 3.82 -27.41
CA LYS A 137 -7.58 3.58 -28.63
C LYS A 137 -6.52 2.47 -28.64
N PHE A 138 -5.82 2.19 -27.54
CA PHE A 138 -4.94 1.01 -27.41
C PHE A 138 -5.24 0.27 -26.10
N MET A 139 -6.51 -0.08 -25.89
CA MET A 139 -6.99 -0.60 -24.60
C MET A 139 -6.18 -1.80 -24.11
N SER A 140 -5.75 -2.70 -25.01
CA SER A 140 -4.95 -3.87 -24.63
C SER A 140 -3.58 -3.48 -24.06
N PHE A 141 -2.87 -2.55 -24.71
CA PHE A 141 -1.56 -2.08 -24.25
C PHE A 141 -1.67 -1.32 -22.93
N ARG A 142 -2.56 -0.32 -22.84
CA ARG A 142 -2.73 0.45 -21.60
C ARG A 142 -3.21 -0.41 -20.43
N ASN A 143 -4.09 -1.38 -20.66
CA ASN A 143 -4.51 -2.30 -19.61
C ASN A 143 -3.35 -3.23 -19.18
N GLN A 144 -2.48 -3.64 -20.10
CA GLN A 144 -1.27 -4.38 -19.75
C GLN A 144 -0.33 -3.50 -18.91
N THR A 145 -0.06 -2.26 -19.35
CA THR A 145 0.74 -1.28 -18.61
C THR A 145 0.18 -1.01 -17.22
N ALA A 146 -1.15 -0.89 -17.07
CA ALA A 146 -1.80 -0.69 -15.78
C ALA A 146 -1.68 -1.92 -14.85
N LYS A 147 -1.74 -3.14 -15.41
CA LYS A 147 -1.47 -4.38 -14.66
C LYS A 147 -0.03 -4.45 -14.20
N GLU A 148 0.93 -4.13 -15.07
CA GLU A 148 2.36 -4.07 -14.73
C GLU A 148 2.63 -3.02 -13.66
N TRP A 149 2.06 -1.82 -13.81
CA TRP A 149 2.12 -0.76 -12.81
C TRP A 149 1.62 -1.25 -11.46
N PHE A 150 0.44 -1.88 -11.40
CA PHE A 150 -0.14 -2.32 -10.13
C PHE A 150 0.68 -3.42 -9.47
N ASN A 151 1.19 -4.37 -10.26
CA ASN A 151 2.08 -5.40 -9.74
C ASN A 151 3.35 -4.78 -9.14
N ASN A 152 4.01 -3.86 -9.85
CA ASN A 152 5.22 -3.20 -9.37
C ASN A 152 4.94 -2.29 -8.15
N PHE A 153 3.80 -1.61 -8.12
CA PHE A 153 3.32 -0.82 -6.99
C PHE A 153 3.16 -1.70 -5.75
N VAL A 154 2.44 -2.81 -5.86
CA VAL A 154 2.21 -3.75 -4.77
C VAL A 154 3.52 -4.37 -4.30
N ASP A 155 4.37 -4.82 -5.22
CA ASP A 155 5.67 -5.42 -4.90
C ASP A 155 6.57 -4.47 -4.14
N THR A 156 6.65 -3.22 -4.60
CA THR A 156 7.44 -2.19 -3.93
C THR A 156 6.89 -1.90 -2.54
N LYS A 157 5.58 -1.62 -2.42
CA LYS A 157 4.97 -1.28 -1.12
C LYS A 157 5.04 -2.44 -0.12
N LEU A 158 4.84 -3.68 -0.56
CA LEU A 158 4.99 -4.87 0.29
C LEU A 158 6.43 -5.13 0.69
N PHE A 159 7.39 -4.92 -0.20
CA PHE A 159 8.80 -5.05 0.14
C PHE A 159 9.18 -4.10 1.28
N VAL A 160 8.77 -2.82 1.19
CA VAL A 160 9.02 -1.85 2.27
C VAL A 160 8.30 -2.25 3.55
N LEU A 161 6.99 -2.55 3.47
CA LEU A 161 6.16 -2.91 4.62
C LEU A 161 6.70 -4.12 5.37
N ALA A 162 7.09 -5.18 4.66
CA ALA A 162 7.57 -6.43 5.26
C ALA A 162 8.97 -6.25 5.87
N ASN A 163 9.85 -5.46 5.26
CA ASN A 163 11.15 -5.11 5.86
C ASN A 163 10.98 -4.26 7.12
N LEU A 164 10.02 -3.33 7.13
CA LEU A 164 9.71 -2.56 8.34
C LEU A 164 9.15 -3.47 9.43
N TYR A 165 8.16 -4.31 9.13
CA TYR A 165 7.62 -5.26 10.10
C TYR A 165 8.73 -6.12 10.74
N GLU A 166 9.70 -6.59 9.95
CA GLU A 166 10.82 -7.39 10.44
C GLU A 166 11.76 -6.61 11.39
N LYS A 167 11.98 -5.32 11.13
CA LYS A 167 13.02 -4.48 11.76
C LYS A 167 12.53 -3.56 12.87
N VAL A 168 11.26 -3.19 12.84
CA VAL A 168 10.62 -2.33 13.83
C VAL A 168 9.49 -3.08 14.54
N SER A 169 8.49 -2.37 15.06
CA SER A 169 7.32 -2.98 15.68
C SER A 169 6.16 -3.11 14.68
N TRP A 170 5.20 -3.97 15.02
CA TRP A 170 3.95 -4.09 14.27
C TRP A 170 3.19 -2.75 14.15
N GLU A 171 3.15 -1.95 15.21
CA GLU A 171 2.48 -0.64 15.19
C GLU A 171 3.17 0.32 14.22
N GLU A 172 4.50 0.31 14.17
CA GLU A 172 5.27 1.15 13.24
C GLU A 172 5.08 0.72 11.78
N ALA A 173 4.92 -0.58 11.52
CA ALA A 173 4.60 -1.10 10.20
C ALA A 173 3.17 -0.71 9.77
N LYS A 174 2.21 -0.63 10.69
CA LYS A 174 0.88 -0.07 10.39
C LYS A 174 0.91 1.43 10.12
N ALA A 175 1.65 2.17 10.95
CA ALA A 175 1.87 3.60 10.74
C ALA A 175 2.45 3.85 9.33
N HIS A 176 3.37 2.99 8.88
CA HIS A 176 3.90 3.00 7.52
C HIS A 176 2.83 2.84 6.46
N LEU A 177 2.01 1.80 6.60
CA LEU A 177 1.00 1.48 5.61
C LEU A 177 0.12 2.71 5.34
N PHE A 178 -0.32 3.40 6.39
CA PHE A 178 -1.16 4.59 6.23
C PHE A 178 -0.38 5.81 5.74
N ALA A 179 0.79 6.09 6.33
CA ALA A 179 1.58 7.27 5.94
C ALA A 179 2.02 7.19 4.47
N SER A 180 2.53 6.03 4.05
CA SER A 180 3.02 5.82 2.68
C SER A 180 1.93 5.87 1.62
N ILE A 181 0.69 5.56 1.98
CA ILE A 181 -0.48 5.70 1.09
C ILE A 181 -0.93 7.16 1.04
N ALA A 182 -0.95 7.86 2.17
CA ALA A 182 -1.25 9.30 2.20
C ALA A 182 -0.25 10.11 1.35
N TYR A 183 1.05 9.81 1.48
CA TYR A 183 2.09 10.42 0.63
C TYR A 183 1.90 10.07 -0.84
N GLN A 184 1.57 8.81 -1.16
CA GLN A 184 1.26 8.41 -2.53
C GLN A 184 0.11 9.22 -3.11
N LEU A 185 -1.00 9.34 -2.38
CA LEU A 185 -2.20 10.07 -2.82
C LEU A 185 -1.92 11.56 -3.00
N HIS A 186 -1.18 12.18 -2.07
CA HIS A 186 -0.74 13.56 -2.18
C HIS A 186 0.09 13.79 -3.44
N HIS A 187 1.02 12.87 -3.75
CA HIS A 187 1.88 12.97 -4.91
C HIS A 187 1.12 12.74 -6.21
N SER A 188 0.27 11.72 -6.25
CA SER A 188 -0.49 11.34 -7.46
C SER A 188 -1.55 12.37 -7.84
N ASN A 189 -2.28 12.94 -6.86
CA ASN A 189 -3.32 13.93 -7.12
C ASN A 189 -3.28 15.05 -6.07
N PRO A 190 -2.29 15.96 -6.13
CA PRO A 190 -2.11 17.00 -5.11
C PRO A 190 -3.27 18.00 -5.07
N ALA A 191 -4.02 18.16 -6.16
CA ALA A 191 -5.21 19.01 -6.19
C ALA A 191 -6.34 18.45 -5.30
N LYS A 192 -6.51 17.12 -5.31
CA LYS A 192 -7.52 16.44 -4.47
C LYS A 192 -7.03 16.18 -3.06
N TYR A 193 -5.76 15.81 -2.88
CA TYR A 193 -5.15 15.42 -1.62
C TYR A 193 -4.04 16.40 -1.24
N ASN A 194 -4.39 17.64 -0.92
CA ASN A 194 -3.42 18.66 -0.53
C ASN A 194 -3.07 18.59 0.97
N ILE A 195 -1.82 18.90 1.30
CA ILE A 195 -1.39 19.17 2.67
C ILE A 195 -1.37 20.69 2.84
N ASN A 196 -2.27 21.20 3.68
CA ASN A 196 -2.39 22.64 3.91
C ASN A 196 -1.15 23.16 4.66
N ALA A 197 -0.66 24.35 4.30
CA ALA A 197 0.56 24.91 4.89
C ALA A 197 0.42 25.23 6.39
N ASN A 198 -0.81 25.35 6.88
CA ASN A 198 -1.14 25.72 8.27
C ASN A 198 -1.40 24.52 9.19
N VAL A 199 -1.27 23.28 8.71
CA VAL A 199 -1.40 22.07 9.53
C VAL A 199 -0.07 21.32 9.60
N SER A 200 0.12 20.51 10.64
CA SER A 200 1.28 19.62 10.71
C SER A 200 1.24 18.61 9.55
N ILE A 201 2.40 18.06 9.17
CA ILE A 201 2.44 17.01 8.15
C ILE A 201 1.58 15.83 8.60
N ASN A 202 1.68 15.43 9.87
CA ASN A 202 0.88 14.34 10.43
C ASN A 202 -0.63 14.57 10.24
N ASP A 203 -1.13 15.73 10.64
CA ASP A 203 -2.54 16.09 10.48
C ASP A 203 -2.95 16.12 9.00
N GLY A 204 -2.06 16.61 8.14
CA GLY A 204 -2.25 16.60 6.69
C GLY A 204 -2.45 15.19 6.12
N LEU A 205 -1.52 14.28 6.44
CA LEU A 205 -1.60 12.87 6.03
C LEU A 205 -2.84 12.19 6.59
N MET A 206 -3.17 12.47 7.86
CA MET A 206 -4.35 11.96 8.53
C MET A 206 -5.63 12.40 7.82
N ASN A 207 -5.74 13.67 7.45
CA ASN A 207 -6.87 14.20 6.71
C ASN A 207 -7.00 13.59 5.31
N ILE A 208 -5.88 13.38 4.62
CA ILE A 208 -5.84 12.66 3.34
C ILE A 208 -6.41 11.24 3.50
N MET A 209 -5.94 10.49 4.50
CA MET A 209 -6.42 9.12 4.75
C MET A 209 -7.90 9.07 5.09
N LYS A 210 -8.39 9.98 5.96
CA LYS A 210 -9.82 10.08 6.30
C LYS A 210 -10.66 10.32 5.05
N LYS A 211 -10.26 11.29 4.24
CA LYS A 211 -10.95 11.63 2.99
C LYS A 211 -10.96 10.43 2.04
N PHE A 212 -9.80 9.85 1.79
CA PHE A 212 -9.64 8.72 0.89
C PHE A 212 -10.50 7.51 1.30
N ILE A 213 -10.42 7.09 2.56
CA ILE A 213 -11.19 5.94 3.07
C ILE A 213 -12.69 6.22 2.98
N ASN A 214 -13.14 7.42 3.35
CA ASN A 214 -14.56 7.80 3.26
C ASN A 214 -15.07 7.79 1.80
N GLU A 215 -14.32 8.37 0.87
CA GLU A 215 -14.69 8.43 -0.55
C GLU A 215 -14.76 7.02 -1.19
N GLN A 216 -13.94 6.09 -0.71
CA GLN A 216 -13.96 4.69 -1.13
C GLN A 216 -15.01 3.83 -0.38
N GLY A 217 -15.79 4.43 0.53
CA GLY A 217 -16.85 3.76 1.29
C GLY A 217 -16.36 2.91 2.47
N GLY A 218 -15.11 3.08 2.90
CA GLY A 218 -14.55 2.39 4.06
C GLY A 218 -14.82 3.09 5.39
N ASN A 219 -14.39 2.47 6.50
CA ASN A 219 -14.50 3.06 7.83
C ASN A 219 -13.17 3.73 8.25
N PRO A 220 -13.12 5.07 8.40
CA PRO A 220 -11.90 5.78 8.80
C PRO A 220 -11.53 5.56 10.27
N SER A 221 -12.29 4.81 11.07
CA SER A 221 -11.83 4.42 12.41
C SER A 221 -10.59 3.52 12.35
N VAL A 222 -10.32 2.87 11.21
CA VAL A 222 -9.20 1.94 10.98
C VAL A 222 -7.82 2.57 11.12
N ILE A 223 -7.72 3.89 10.94
CA ILE A 223 -6.46 4.66 11.08
C ILE A 223 -6.23 5.19 12.51
N TYR A 224 -7.06 4.78 13.47
CA TYR A 224 -6.89 5.08 14.88
C TYR A 224 -6.59 3.82 15.68
N SER A 225 -5.67 3.92 16.66
CA SER A 225 -5.39 2.88 17.65
C SER A 225 -6.14 3.16 18.95
N ASN A 226 -6.20 2.18 19.86
CA ASN A 226 -6.70 2.35 21.22
C ASN A 226 -5.92 3.40 22.05
N SER A 227 -4.75 3.85 21.57
CA SER A 227 -3.90 4.87 22.20
C SER A 227 -3.94 6.24 21.49
N GLY A 228 -4.83 6.40 20.50
CA GLY A 228 -4.96 7.58 19.64
C GLY A 228 -3.98 7.56 18.47
N GLU A 229 -4.50 7.79 17.26
CA GLU A 229 -3.86 7.92 15.92
C GLU A 229 -2.73 6.92 15.57
N VAL A 230 -2.88 6.19 14.45
CA VAL A 230 -1.85 5.24 13.98
C VAL A 230 -0.73 5.92 13.20
N LEU A 231 -0.99 7.10 12.60
CA LEU A 231 0.09 7.91 12.05
C LEU A 231 0.92 8.44 13.23
N SER A 232 2.21 8.12 13.24
CA SER A 232 3.11 8.34 14.38
C SER A 232 2.92 9.73 15.01
N LYS A 233 2.77 9.80 16.35
CA LYS A 233 2.68 11.06 17.11
C LYS A 233 3.92 11.96 16.98
N VAL A 234 4.96 11.49 16.30
CA VAL A 234 6.25 12.19 16.13
C VAL A 234 6.44 12.73 14.71
N LEU A 235 5.43 12.61 13.83
CA LEU A 235 5.42 13.21 12.48
C LEU A 235 5.26 14.74 12.50
#